data_AF-A0A1Q7AQG1-F1
#
_entry.id   AF-A0A1Q7AQG1-F1
#
_cell.length_a   1.000
_cell.length_b   1.000
_cell.length_c   1.000
_cell.angle_alpha   90.00
_cell.angle_beta   90.00
_cell.angle_gamma   90.00
#
_symmetry.space_group_name_H-M   'P 1'
#
loop_
_entity.id
_entity.type
_entity.pdbx_description
1 polymer ?
#
loop_
_entity_poly.entity_id
_entity_poly.type
_entity_poly.pdbx_seq_one_letter_code
_entity_poly.pdbx_strand_id
1 'polypeptide(L)' 'MRTISLMRGPFQVCDPCYEMIITEKLVDDRNVASDHDAIFDHVCPNCYDRNRPLIDDMLGSSE' A
#
# COMPACT_ATOMS: atom_id res chain seq x y z
N MET A 1 1.70 -13.67 1.82
CA MET A 1 2.14 -12.26 1.80
C MET A 1 2.49 -11.88 0.38
N ARG A 2 2.07 -10.69 -0.06
CA ARG A 2 2.27 -10.14 -1.39
C ARG A 2 2.91 -8.76 -1.31
N THR A 3 3.50 -8.32 -2.41
CA THR A 3 4.13 -7.00 -2.51
C THR A 3 3.47 -6.24 -3.64
N ILE A 4 3.08 -5.00 -3.36
CA ILE A 4 2.72 -4.01 -4.37
C ILE A 4 3.80 -2.93 -4.41
N SER A 5 3.84 -2.15 -5.47
CA SER A 5 4.74 -1.02 -5.61
C SER A 5 3.98 0.27 -5.39
N LEU A 6 4.46 1.08 -4.46
CA LEU A 6 4.08 2.47 -4.34
C LEU A 6 5.18 3.36 -4.92
N MET A 7 4.89 4.65 -5.11
CA MET A 7 5.83 5.64 -5.67
C MET A 7 7.21 5.67 -4.99
N ARG A 8 7.26 5.42 -3.67
CA ARG A 8 8.49 5.49 -2.86
C ARG A 8 9.07 4.15 -2.44
N GLY A 9 8.47 3.05 -2.88
CA GLY A 9 9.04 1.73 -2.60
C GLY A 9 8.03 0.58 -2.57
N PRO A 10 8.53 -0.64 -2.29
CA PRO A 10 7.71 -1.82 -2.14
C PRO A 10 6.89 -1.76 -0.85
N PHE A 11 5.62 -2.09 -0.94
CA PHE A 11 4.68 -2.13 0.16
C PHE A 11 4.13 -3.55 0.32
N GLN A 12 4.32 -4.14 1.49
CA GLN A 12 4.03 -5.54 1.73
C GLN A 12 2.70 -5.73 2.45
N VAL A 13 1.83 -6.58 1.91
CA VAL A 13 0.50 -6.84 2.43
C VAL A 13 0.27 -8.34 2.65
N CYS A 14 -0.65 -8.68 3.56
CA CYS A 14 -1.13 -10.06 3.66
C CYS A 14 -2.05 -10.39 2.47
N ASP A 15 -2.28 -11.69 2.23
CA ASP A 15 -3.13 -12.15 1.13
C ASP A 15 -4.55 -11.53 1.13
N PRO A 16 -5.28 -11.41 2.26
CA PRO A 16 -6.63 -10.81 2.21
C PRO A 16 -6.62 -9.31 1.86
N CYS A 17 -5.60 -8.55 2.30
CA CYS A 17 -5.48 -7.15 1.88
C CYS A 17 -5.11 -7.04 0.40
N TYR A 18 -4.27 -7.95 -0.11
CA TYR A 18 -3.97 -8.00 -1.53
C TYR A 18 -5.21 -8.30 -2.37
N GLU A 19 -6.03 -9.27 -1.95
CA GLU A 19 -7.30 -9.58 -2.63
C GLU A 19 -8.25 -8.38 -2.66
N MET A 20 -8.35 -7.63 -1.56
CA MET A 20 -9.13 -6.39 -1.52
C MET A 20 -8.59 -5.35 -2.51
N ILE A 21 -7.28 -5.11 -2.51
CA ILE A 21 -6.60 -4.16 -3.40
C ILE A 21 -6.87 -4.46 -4.88
N ILE A 22 -6.83 -5.74 -5.27
CA ILE A 22 -7.11 -6.17 -6.64
C ILE A 22 -8.60 -6.04 -6.96
N THR A 23 -9.49 -6.41 -6.02
CA THR A 23 -10.95 -6.34 -6.20
C THR A 23 -11.41 -4.90 -6.43
N GLU A 24 -10.87 -3.97 -5.63
CA GLU A 24 -11.15 -2.54 -5.72
C GLU A 24 -10.32 -1.83 -6.80
N LYS A 25 -9.47 -2.56 -7.52
CA LYS A 25 -8.61 -2.06 -8.62
C LYS A 25 -7.75 -0.86 -8.21
N LEU A 26 -7.20 -0.91 -7.01
CA LEU A 26 -6.35 0.16 -6.47
C LEU A 26 -4.92 0.13 -7.03
N VAL A 27 -4.59 -0.90 -7.81
CA VAL A 27 -3.31 -1.06 -8.51
C VAL A 27 -3.54 -1.42 -9.98
N ASP A 28 -2.57 -1.08 -10.81
CA ASP A 28 -2.48 -1.52 -12.21
C ASP A 28 -2.13 -3.02 -12.32
N ASP A 29 -2.20 -3.58 -13.53
CA ASP A 29 -1.78 -4.96 -13.87
C ASP A 29 -0.36 -5.30 -13.38
N ARG A 30 0.52 -4.28 -13.27
CA ARG A 30 1.88 -4.43 -12.72
C ARG A 30 1.98 -4.32 -11.20
N ASN A 31 0.85 -4.32 -10.47
CA ASN A 31 0.78 -4.11 -9.02
C ASN A 31 1.35 -2.76 -8.57
N VAL A 32 1.22 -1.72 -9.39
CA VAL A 32 1.66 -0.37 -9.07
C VAL A 32 0.46 0.46 -8.63
N ALA A 33 0.48 0.98 -7.40
CA ALA A 33 -0.55 1.89 -6.92
C ALA A 33 -0.24 3.32 -7.38
N SER A 34 -1.25 4.00 -7.91
CA SER A 34 -1.17 5.43 -8.24
C SER A 34 -1.74 6.32 -7.13
N ASP A 35 -2.69 5.78 -6.35
CA ASP A 35 -3.31 6.45 -5.21
C ASP A 35 -2.98 5.70 -3.92
N HIS A 36 -2.04 6.21 -3.14
CA HIS A 36 -1.56 5.53 -1.93
C HIS A 36 -2.50 5.73 -0.74
N ASP A 37 -3.22 6.85 -0.67
CA ASP A 37 -4.19 7.13 0.38
C ASP A 37 -5.33 6.10 0.36
N ALA A 38 -5.87 5.79 -0.82
CA ALA A 38 -6.84 4.72 -0.98
C ALA A 38 -6.29 3.36 -0.51
N ILE A 39 -5.04 3.02 -0.82
CA ILE A 39 -4.42 1.78 -0.33
C ILE A 39 -4.42 1.75 1.21
N PHE A 40 -4.09 2.88 1.86
CA PHE A 40 -3.96 2.94 3.31
C PHE A 40 -5.29 2.79 4.05
N ASP A 41 -6.41 3.23 3.47
CA ASP A 41 -7.76 3.00 4.00
C ASP A 41 -8.17 1.52 3.96
N HIS A 42 -7.68 0.80 2.95
CA HIS A 42 -8.07 -0.58 2.65
C HIS A 42 -7.16 -1.66 3.27
N VAL A 43 -5.98 -1.30 3.79
CA VAL A 43 -5.09 -2.27 4.43
C VAL A 43 -5.35 -2.42 5.92
N CYS A 44 -5.15 -3.64 6.43
CA CYS A 44 -5.35 -3.90 7.86
C CYS A 44 -4.25 -3.22 8.71
N PRO A 45 -4.52 -2.97 10.01
CA PRO A 45 -3.58 -2.29 10.90
C PRO A 45 -2.19 -2.95 10.97
N ASN A 46 -2.11 -4.27 10.84
CA ASN A 46 -0.83 -4.98 10.83
C ASN A 46 -0.01 -4.71 9.55
N CYS A 47 -0.65 -4.62 8.40
CA CYS A 47 0.03 -4.24 7.16
C CYS A 47 0.42 -2.76 7.19
N TYR A 48 -0.45 -1.90 7.73
CA TYR A 48 -0.14 -0.49 7.93
C TYR A 48 1.11 -0.30 8.82
N ASP A 49 1.09 -0.87 10.03
CA ASP A 49 2.18 -0.71 11.00
C ASP A 49 3.52 -1.27 10.47
N ARG A 50 3.49 -2.43 9.81
CA ARG A 50 4.70 -3.03 9.23
C ARG A 50 5.34 -2.16 8.13
N ASN A 51 4.55 -1.39 7.41
CA ASN A 51 5.03 -0.47 6.38
C ASN A 51 5.11 0.98 6.87
N ARG A 52 4.86 1.25 8.16
CA ARG A 52 4.81 2.59 8.73
C ARG A 52 6.02 3.47 8.37
N PRO A 53 7.28 2.99 8.35
CA PRO A 53 8.41 3.84 7.94
C PRO A 53 8.28 4.35 6.49
N LEU A 54 7.75 3.52 5.59
CA LEU A 54 7.51 3.91 4.20
C LEU A 54 6.30 4.86 4.09
N ILE A 55 5.23 4.57 4.83
CA ILE A 55 4.02 5.42 4.87
C ILE A 55 4.37 6.81 5.42
N ASP A 56 5.14 6.86 6.50
CA ASP A 56 5.60 8.11 7.11
C ASP A 56 6.51 8.90 6.17
N ASP A 57 7.39 8.25 5.40
CA ASP A 57 8.17 8.95 4.35
C ASP A 57 7.29 9.51 3.22
N MET A 58 6.19 8.83 2.88
CA MET A 58 5.21 9.31 1.90
C MET A 58 4.39 10.50 2.40
N LEU A 59 3.97 10.47 3.67
CA LEU A 59 3.21 11.54 4.32
C LEU A 59 4.09 12.70 4.80
N GLY A 60 5.34 12.39 5.13
CA GLY A 60 6.31 13.24 5.82
C GLY A 60 7.21 14.07 4.90
N SER A 61 6.82 14.27 3.64
CA SER A 61 7.33 15.39 2.83
C SER A 61 6.40 16.60 2.96
N SER A 62 6.15 17.00 4.20
CA SER A 62 5.86 18.39 4.56
C SER A 62 7.05 18.84 5.40
N GLU A 63 7.71 19.90 4.93
CA GLU A 63 8.90 20.53 5.55
C GLU A 63 8.79 20.74 7.07
#